data_AF-A0A7W9IPA4-F1
#
_entry.id   AF-A0A7W9IPA4-F1
#
_cell.length_a   1.000
_cell.length_b   1.000
_cell.length_c   1.000
_cell.angle_alpha   90.00
_cell.angle_beta   90.00
_cell.angle_gamma   90.00
#
_symmetry.space_group_name_H-M   'P 1'
#
loop_
_entity.id
_entity.type
_entity.pdbx_description
1 polymer ?
#
loop_
_entity_poly.entity_id
_entity_poly.type
_entity_poly.pdbx_seq_one_letter_code
_entity_poly.pdbx_strand_id
1 'polypeptide(L)'
;MTYPLCEVPGCSRPSPDGAAACVSCGAELHQHLAEVADADGLAAELDTALARQARLGGGGRRGAETPLGYGEAAAEAIAVLRSALAGWVRVLDRHGQPVGPACPSRCGHGSCAWITTRILPKNTLPAMAAWLADRIPDLRRHPAGGEAVDELGAAIRHARNAIDRGRGAELVYCGPCSHRGDDGRTCMTDLYARPGARLVQCRCGAITDVRARRAWLLREAEGVLGTAAEIARALTRLDRPVTPERVRQWAQRGLLLSRGRGDHHHPLYRVGDVLALLEGLEAVDLAGPACARCRHQTCRRIRAARPSPPRAA
;
A
#
# COMPACT_ATOMS: atom_id res chain seq x y z
N MET A 1 -21.51 27.38 -30.44
CA MET A 1 -20.21 27.74 -29.83
C MET A 1 -19.63 26.49 -29.21
N THR A 2 -18.51 26.01 -29.75
CA THR A 2 -17.81 24.84 -29.21
C THR A 2 -16.75 25.36 -28.24
N TYR A 3 -16.88 25.07 -26.95
CA TYR A 3 -15.88 25.44 -25.96
C TYR A 3 -14.73 24.43 -25.98
N PRO A 4 -13.48 24.85 -25.72
CA PRO A 4 -12.38 23.92 -25.55
C PRO A 4 -12.65 22.99 -24.36
N LEU A 5 -12.16 21.76 -24.46
CA LEU A 5 -12.26 20.78 -23.38
C LEU A 5 -11.13 21.01 -22.37
N CYS A 6 -11.38 20.58 -21.13
CA CYS A 6 -10.36 20.53 -20.08
C CYS A 6 -9.19 19.65 -20.49
N GLU A 7 -7.96 20.13 -20.29
CA GLU A 7 -6.73 19.41 -20.64
C GLU A 7 -6.21 18.49 -19.52
N VAL A 8 -6.83 18.56 -18.33
CA VAL A 8 -6.51 17.65 -17.21
C VAL A 8 -6.84 16.19 -17.62
N PRO A 9 -5.87 15.25 -17.55
CA PRO A 9 -6.08 13.86 -17.90
C PRO A 9 -7.30 13.24 -17.19
N GLY A 10 -8.17 12.59 -17.96
CA GLY A 10 -9.38 11.95 -17.43
C GLY A 10 -10.57 12.87 -17.20
N CYS A 11 -10.45 14.19 -17.45
CA CYS A 11 -11.56 15.13 -17.41
C CYS A 11 -12.06 15.44 -18.83
N SER A 12 -13.38 15.37 -19.05
CA SER A 12 -14.02 15.67 -20.34
C SER A 12 -14.96 16.88 -20.28
N ARG A 13 -14.89 17.67 -19.20
CA ARG A 13 -15.74 18.86 -19.03
C ARG A 13 -15.29 19.99 -19.95
N PRO A 14 -16.22 20.81 -20.47
CA PRO A 14 -15.86 22.01 -21.20
C PRO A 14 -15.21 23.05 -20.27
N SER A 15 -14.38 23.92 -20.86
CA SER A 15 -13.77 25.07 -20.22
C SER A 15 -14.31 26.36 -20.86
N PRO A 16 -15.44 26.89 -20.35
CA PRO A 16 -16.14 28.00 -21.01
C PRO A 16 -15.33 29.29 -21.08
N ASP A 17 -14.39 29.47 -20.16
CA ASP A 17 -13.47 30.61 -20.08
C ASP A 17 -12.19 30.42 -20.91
N GLY A 18 -12.09 29.32 -21.68
CA GLY A 18 -10.92 29.01 -22.51
C GLY A 18 -9.67 28.62 -21.72
N ALA A 19 -9.80 28.38 -20.41
CA ALA A 19 -8.68 27.99 -19.56
C ALA A 19 -8.25 26.54 -19.84
N ALA A 20 -6.96 26.22 -19.71
CA ALA A 20 -6.43 24.86 -19.88
C ALA A 20 -7.07 23.86 -18.90
N ALA A 21 -7.40 24.30 -17.68
CA ALA A 21 -8.15 23.50 -16.71
C ALA A 21 -9.54 24.10 -16.40
N CYS A 22 -10.57 23.24 -16.36
CA CYS A 22 -11.94 23.67 -16.05
C CYS A 22 -12.08 24.12 -14.58
N VAL A 23 -13.16 24.86 -14.30
CA VAL A 23 -13.46 25.38 -12.94
C VAL A 23 -13.52 24.28 -11.90
N SER A 24 -14.10 23.12 -12.24
CA SER A 24 -14.26 22.00 -11.30
C SER A 24 -12.91 21.38 -10.90
N CYS A 25 -12.02 21.15 -11.86
CA CYS A 25 -10.67 20.62 -11.57
C CYS A 25 -9.86 21.61 -10.73
N GLY A 26 -9.99 22.92 -11.00
CA GLY A 26 -9.37 23.93 -10.17
C GLY A 26 -9.94 23.97 -8.75
N ALA A 27 -11.25 23.84 -8.59
CA ALA A 27 -11.90 23.82 -7.28
C ALA A 27 -11.50 22.59 -6.44
N GLU A 28 -11.40 21.41 -7.07
CA GLU A 28 -10.89 20.20 -6.41
C GLU A 28 -9.44 20.38 -5.96
N LEU A 29 -8.58 20.92 -6.82
CA LEU A 29 -7.20 21.23 -6.45
C LEU A 29 -7.13 22.27 -5.32
N HIS A 30 -7.98 23.30 -5.33
CA HIS A 30 -8.05 24.28 -4.26
C HIS A 30 -8.32 23.60 -2.91
N GLN A 31 -9.31 22.69 -2.84
CA GLN A 31 -9.62 21.94 -1.62
C GLN A 31 -8.42 21.11 -1.15
N HIS A 32 -7.74 20.45 -2.08
CA HIS A 32 -6.53 19.66 -1.79
C HIS A 32 -5.38 20.52 -1.25
N LEU A 33 -5.14 21.69 -1.85
CA LEU A 33 -4.10 22.61 -1.40
C LEU A 33 -4.46 23.25 -0.04
N ALA A 34 -5.74 23.53 0.20
CA ALA A 34 -6.21 24.01 1.49
C ALA A 34 -5.94 22.99 2.61
N GLU A 35 -6.12 21.70 2.35
CA GLU A 35 -5.75 20.63 3.31
C GLU A 35 -4.24 20.56 3.56
N VAL A 36 -3.40 20.84 2.56
CA VAL A 36 -1.93 20.92 2.75
C VAL A 36 -1.53 22.17 3.54
N ALA A 37 -2.27 23.27 3.37
CA ALA A 37 -2.04 24.55 4.03
C ALA A 37 -2.51 24.57 5.48
N ASP A 38 -3.50 23.75 5.84
CA ASP A 38 -4.05 23.67 7.19
C ASP A 38 -3.00 23.26 8.22
N ALA A 39 -3.07 23.87 9.41
CA ALA A 39 -2.07 23.68 10.47
C ALA A 39 -2.06 22.24 11.02
N ASP A 40 -3.20 21.57 11.02
CA ASP A 40 -3.37 20.17 11.42
C ASP A 40 -3.60 19.24 10.21
N GLY A 41 -3.44 19.79 9.00
CA GLY A 41 -3.68 19.10 7.74
C GLY A 41 -2.51 18.24 7.25
N LEU A 42 -2.49 17.97 5.95
CA LEU A 42 -1.65 16.93 5.35
C LEU A 42 -0.15 17.08 5.63
N ALA A 43 0.35 18.32 5.72
CA ALA A 43 1.75 18.59 6.02
C ALA A 43 2.14 18.16 7.45
N ALA A 44 1.30 18.47 8.45
CA ALA A 44 1.52 18.05 9.84
C ALA A 44 1.43 16.52 9.99
N GLU A 45 0.54 15.90 9.21
CA GLU A 45 0.42 14.45 9.15
C GLU A 45 1.69 13.76 8.61
N LEU A 46 2.28 14.33 7.54
CA LEU A 46 3.55 13.87 6.96
C LEU A 46 4.72 14.05 7.93
N ASP A 47 4.80 15.18 8.63
CA ASP A 47 5.84 15.43 9.64
C ASP A 47 5.76 14.41 10.79
N THR A 48 4.54 14.06 11.22
CA THR A 48 4.31 13.00 12.21
C THR A 48 4.75 11.63 11.67
N ALA A 49 4.45 11.31 10.41
CA ALA A 49 4.86 10.06 9.78
C ALA A 49 6.39 9.96 9.68
N LEU A 50 7.06 11.05 9.27
CA LEU A 50 8.51 11.15 9.20
C LEU A 50 9.16 10.98 10.59
N ALA A 51 8.61 11.60 11.62
CA ALA A 51 9.10 11.46 12.99
C ALA A 51 8.96 10.01 13.51
N ARG A 52 7.88 9.30 13.16
CA ARG A 52 7.70 7.87 13.48
C ARG A 52 8.73 7.00 12.75
N GLN A 53 8.94 7.27 11.45
CA GLN A 53 9.94 6.59 10.62
C GLN A 53 11.36 6.75 11.21
N ALA A 54 11.74 7.96 11.62
CA ALA A 54 13.05 8.23 12.23
C ALA A 54 13.28 7.44 13.53
N ARG A 55 12.22 7.23 14.35
CA ARG A 55 12.29 6.41 15.57
C ARG A 55 12.47 4.92 15.28
N LEU A 56 11.83 4.41 14.23
CA LEU A 56 11.92 3.00 13.84
C LEU A 56 13.29 2.65 13.22
N GLY A 57 13.95 3.60 12.54
CA GLY A 57 15.29 3.42 11.98
C GLY A 57 16.43 3.46 13.02
N GLY A 58 16.15 3.79 14.29
CA GLY A 58 17.17 4.14 15.29
C GLY A 58 17.68 3.01 16.19
N GLY A 59 17.27 1.75 16.03
CA GLY A 59 17.64 0.68 16.96
C GLY A 59 17.93 -0.68 16.33
N GLY A 60 19.21 -1.08 16.28
CA GLY A 60 19.62 -2.48 16.17
C GLY A 60 20.71 -2.78 15.14
N ARG A 61 21.73 -3.55 15.56
CA ARG A 61 22.98 -3.89 14.85
C ARG A 61 22.82 -4.52 13.47
N ARG A 62 23.85 -4.26 12.64
CA ARG A 62 24.12 -4.82 11.30
C ARG A 62 23.95 -6.34 11.26
N GLY A 63 22.95 -6.79 10.49
CA GLY A 63 22.88 -8.10 9.86
C GLY A 63 22.44 -7.85 8.41
N ALA A 64 23.07 -8.52 7.45
CA ALA A 64 22.89 -8.33 6.01
C ALA A 64 21.53 -8.87 5.51
N GLU A 65 20.44 -8.34 6.03
CA GLU A 65 19.10 -8.49 5.47
C GLU A 65 18.66 -7.12 4.97
N THR A 66 18.31 -7.06 3.69
CA THR A 66 17.81 -5.87 2.98
C THR A 66 16.77 -5.14 3.85
N PRO A 67 16.96 -3.83 4.14
CA PRO A 67 15.98 -3.06 4.90
C PRO A 67 14.61 -3.14 4.23
N LEU A 68 13.60 -3.55 4.99
CA LEU A 68 12.22 -3.61 4.52
C LEU A 68 11.79 -2.21 4.03
N GLY A 69 11.35 -2.12 2.76
CA GLY A 69 11.03 -0.89 2.02
C GLY A 69 9.83 -0.07 2.51
N TYR A 70 9.50 -0.13 3.80
CA TYR A 70 8.44 0.67 4.42
C TYR A 70 8.97 2.00 4.99
N GLY A 71 10.28 2.15 5.07
CA GLY A 71 10.96 3.28 5.70
C GLY A 71 11.30 4.47 4.81
N GLU A 72 11.01 4.48 3.50
CA GLU A 72 11.34 5.60 2.60
C GLU A 72 10.13 6.43 2.15
N ALA A 73 8.91 5.89 2.32
CA ALA A 73 7.71 6.43 1.68
C ALA A 73 7.33 7.86 2.14
N ALA A 74 7.50 8.23 3.42
CA ALA A 74 7.11 9.56 3.89
C ALA A 74 8.14 10.64 3.52
N ALA A 75 9.43 10.34 3.61
CA ALA A 75 10.50 11.24 3.21
C ALA A 75 10.47 11.51 1.69
N GLU A 76 10.28 10.46 0.89
CA GLU A 76 10.09 10.57 -0.56
C GLU A 76 8.85 11.40 -0.89
N ALA A 77 7.71 11.11 -0.25
CA ALA A 77 6.48 11.85 -0.48
C ALA A 77 6.62 13.35 -0.13
N ILE A 78 7.31 13.69 0.96
CA ILE A 78 7.64 15.08 1.30
C ILE A 78 8.49 15.73 0.21
N ALA A 79 9.51 15.02 -0.30
CA ALA A 79 10.38 15.54 -1.35
C ALA A 79 9.62 15.78 -2.66
N VAL A 80 8.80 14.82 -3.09
CA VAL A 80 7.95 14.92 -4.29
C VAL A 80 6.97 16.07 -4.16
N LEU A 81 6.21 16.15 -3.07
CA LEU A 81 5.23 17.21 -2.84
C LEU A 81 5.90 18.59 -2.78
N ARG A 82 7.05 18.70 -2.11
CA ARG A 82 7.83 19.95 -2.06
C ARG A 82 8.31 20.36 -3.45
N SER A 83 8.81 19.41 -4.24
CA SER A 83 9.30 19.67 -5.59
C SER A 83 8.19 20.20 -6.49
N ALA A 84 7.03 19.56 -6.49
CA ALA A 84 5.87 19.98 -7.27
C ALA A 84 5.39 21.39 -6.87
N LEU A 85 5.16 21.63 -5.57
CA LEU A 85 4.73 22.94 -5.07
C LEU A 85 5.75 24.05 -5.40
N ALA A 86 7.04 23.82 -5.13
CA ALA A 86 8.09 24.79 -5.40
C ALA A 86 8.29 25.02 -6.91
N GLY A 87 8.08 23.99 -7.74
CA GLY A 87 8.11 24.08 -9.19
C GLY A 87 7.05 25.06 -9.69
N TRP A 88 5.79 24.86 -9.29
CA TRP A 88 4.67 25.69 -9.73
C TRP A 88 4.67 27.10 -9.13
N VAL A 89 5.18 27.28 -7.90
CA VAL A 89 5.45 28.62 -7.34
C VAL A 89 6.42 29.40 -8.25
N ARG A 90 7.53 28.79 -8.70
CA ARG A 90 8.49 29.45 -9.59
C ARG A 90 7.94 29.71 -10.98
N VAL A 91 7.11 28.81 -11.51
CA VAL A 91 6.45 29.02 -12.81
C VAL A 91 5.56 30.26 -12.73
N LEU A 92 4.68 30.35 -11.73
CA LEU A 92 3.78 31.49 -11.59
C LEU A 92 4.49 32.80 -11.20
N ASP A 93 5.58 32.73 -10.44
CA ASP A 93 6.42 33.90 -10.12
C ASP A 93 6.99 34.58 -11.39
N ARG A 94 7.52 33.78 -12.34
CA ARG A 94 8.10 34.30 -13.59
C ARG A 94 7.09 35.03 -14.49
N HIS A 95 5.79 34.81 -14.29
CA HIS A 95 4.74 35.47 -15.06
C HIS A 95 4.23 36.78 -14.39
N GLY A 96 4.84 37.23 -13.29
CA GLY A 96 4.24 38.25 -12.43
C GLY A 96 5.18 39.29 -11.81
N GLN A 97 6.20 39.79 -12.51
CA GLN A 97 6.97 40.92 -11.98
C GLN A 97 6.06 42.14 -11.70
N PRO A 98 6.12 42.73 -10.49
CA PRO A 98 5.37 43.95 -10.19
C PRO A 98 6.03 45.16 -10.85
N VAL A 99 5.25 45.88 -11.66
CA VAL A 99 5.56 47.24 -12.09
C VAL A 99 4.80 48.20 -11.17
N GLY A 100 5.48 48.74 -10.15
CA GLY A 100 4.91 49.78 -9.28
C GLY A 100 5.65 49.97 -7.94
N PRO A 101 5.55 51.16 -7.32
CA PRO A 101 6.19 51.43 -6.03
C PRO A 101 5.52 50.63 -4.90
N ALA A 102 6.32 49.89 -4.12
CA ALA A 102 5.87 49.24 -2.91
C ALA A 102 5.93 50.23 -1.73
N CYS A 103 4.85 50.36 -0.96
CA CYS A 103 4.86 51.14 0.27
C CYS A 103 5.69 50.41 1.35
N PRO A 104 6.54 51.11 2.12
CA PRO A 104 7.35 50.51 3.19
C PRO A 104 6.55 50.17 4.46
N SER A 105 5.22 50.35 4.47
CA SER A 105 4.36 50.19 5.65
C SER A 105 3.08 49.42 5.31
N ARG A 106 2.48 48.74 6.30
CA ARG A 106 1.16 48.09 6.16
C ARG A 106 0.11 49.15 5.81
N CYS A 107 -0.35 49.18 4.56
CA CYS A 107 -1.39 50.10 4.10
C CYS A 107 -2.51 49.32 3.38
N GLY A 108 -3.73 49.89 3.40
CA GLY A 108 -4.94 49.25 2.86
C GLY A 108 -5.25 49.57 1.39
N HIS A 109 -4.28 50.08 0.62
CA HIS A 109 -4.51 50.43 -0.78
C HIS A 109 -4.63 49.18 -1.65
N GLY A 110 -5.56 49.18 -2.61
CA GLY A 110 -5.76 48.06 -3.54
C GLY A 110 -4.51 47.66 -4.32
N SER A 111 -3.68 48.62 -4.75
CA SER A 111 -2.39 48.35 -5.43
C SER A 111 -1.35 47.72 -4.51
N CYS A 112 -1.29 48.14 -3.24
CA CYS A 112 -0.38 47.56 -2.25
C CYS A 112 -0.85 46.18 -1.81
N ALA A 113 -2.16 45.97 -1.63
CA ALA A 113 -2.75 44.65 -1.42
C ALA A 113 -2.36 43.70 -2.57
N TRP A 114 -2.43 44.18 -3.82
CA TRP A 114 -2.06 43.44 -5.03
C TRP A 114 -0.55 43.15 -5.17
N ILE A 115 0.31 44.01 -4.63
CA ILE A 115 1.77 43.78 -4.55
C ILE A 115 2.09 42.81 -3.40
N THR A 116 1.44 42.96 -2.23
CA THR A 116 1.65 42.07 -1.09
C THR A 116 1.15 40.65 -1.32
N THR A 117 0.11 40.47 -2.14
CA THR A 117 -0.30 39.12 -2.55
C THR A 117 0.79 38.44 -3.37
N ARG A 118 1.66 39.17 -4.10
CA ARG A 118 2.81 38.65 -4.86
C ARG A 118 4.09 38.41 -4.04
N ILE A 119 4.04 38.50 -2.71
CA ILE A 119 5.14 38.04 -1.86
C ILE A 119 5.29 36.53 -2.05
N LEU A 120 6.51 36.09 -2.40
CA LEU A 120 6.82 34.67 -2.52
C LEU A 120 6.58 33.95 -1.18
N PRO A 121 5.98 32.75 -1.21
CA PRO A 121 5.75 32.00 0.02
C PRO A 121 7.09 31.54 0.60
N LYS A 122 7.10 31.32 1.92
CA LYS A 122 8.21 30.58 2.55
C LYS A 122 8.30 29.18 1.92
N ASN A 123 9.51 28.63 1.80
CA ASN A 123 9.74 27.29 1.25
C ASN A 123 9.40 26.19 2.26
N THR A 124 8.11 26.14 2.62
CA THR A 124 7.47 25.15 3.50
C THR A 124 6.19 24.69 2.81
N LEU A 125 5.83 23.42 2.95
CA LEU A 125 4.63 22.86 2.29
C LEU A 125 3.37 23.70 2.55
N PRO A 126 3.05 24.11 3.80
CA PRO A 126 1.82 24.86 4.06
C PRO A 126 1.81 26.24 3.39
N ALA A 127 2.91 26.99 3.48
CA ALA A 127 2.99 28.32 2.88
C ALA A 127 2.93 28.29 1.35
N MET A 128 3.58 27.32 0.71
CA MET A 128 3.51 27.17 -0.75
C MET A 128 2.12 26.72 -1.21
N ALA A 129 1.48 25.80 -0.47
CA ALA A 129 0.13 25.34 -0.79
C ALA A 129 -0.92 26.45 -0.64
N ALA A 130 -0.86 27.23 0.44
CA ALA A 130 -1.74 28.38 0.64
C ALA A 130 -1.61 29.40 -0.51
N TRP A 131 -0.36 29.73 -0.87
CA TRP A 131 -0.08 30.68 -1.94
C TRP A 131 -0.57 30.22 -3.32
N LEU A 132 -0.50 28.92 -3.60
CA LEU A 132 -1.03 28.31 -4.83
C LEU A 132 -2.56 28.22 -4.82
N ALA A 133 -3.18 27.95 -3.67
CA ALA A 133 -4.64 27.91 -3.52
C ALA A 133 -5.28 29.25 -3.91
N ASP A 134 -4.71 30.37 -3.45
CA ASP A 134 -5.16 31.73 -3.81
C ASP A 134 -5.00 32.05 -5.31
N ARG A 135 -4.22 31.24 -6.05
CA ARG A 135 -3.85 31.46 -7.45
C ARG A 135 -4.39 30.41 -8.41
N ILE A 136 -5.32 29.58 -7.96
CA ILE A 136 -6.00 28.62 -8.83
C ILE A 136 -6.54 29.27 -10.12
N PRO A 137 -7.14 30.48 -10.11
CA PRO A 137 -7.57 31.13 -11.35
C PRO A 137 -6.43 31.41 -12.34
N ASP A 138 -5.23 31.77 -11.85
CA ASP A 138 -4.06 32.05 -12.69
C ASP A 138 -3.46 30.74 -13.19
N LEU A 139 -3.34 29.73 -12.31
CA LEU A 139 -2.84 28.41 -12.64
C LEU A 139 -3.70 27.72 -13.72
N ARG A 140 -5.03 27.82 -13.64
CA ARG A 140 -5.95 27.25 -14.64
C ARG A 140 -5.76 27.84 -16.03
N ARG A 141 -5.46 29.14 -16.11
CA ARG A 141 -5.29 29.88 -17.38
C ARG A 141 -3.89 29.79 -17.94
N HIS A 142 -2.94 29.35 -17.14
CA HIS A 142 -1.58 29.09 -17.61
C HIS A 142 -1.61 28.06 -18.77
N PRO A 143 -0.77 28.20 -19.81
CA PRO A 143 -0.74 27.25 -20.92
C PRO A 143 -0.52 25.79 -20.50
N ALA A 144 0.25 25.58 -19.43
CA ALA A 144 0.45 24.26 -18.81
C ALA A 144 -0.52 23.99 -17.63
N GLY A 145 -1.68 24.64 -17.59
CA GLY A 145 -2.60 24.59 -16.46
C GLY A 145 -3.23 23.21 -16.24
N GLY A 146 -3.47 22.44 -17.31
CA GLY A 146 -3.93 21.05 -17.23
C GLY A 146 -2.89 20.14 -16.55
N GLU A 147 -1.62 20.26 -16.96
CA GLU A 147 -0.48 19.54 -16.37
C GLU A 147 -0.27 19.94 -14.91
N ALA A 148 -0.35 21.24 -14.60
CA ALA A 148 -0.20 21.73 -13.24
C ALA A 148 -1.22 21.12 -12.28
N VAL A 149 -2.47 21.04 -12.71
CA VAL A 149 -3.54 20.50 -11.87
C VAL A 149 -3.37 19.00 -11.66
N ASP A 150 -2.97 18.27 -12.70
CA ASP A 150 -2.72 16.84 -12.57
C ASP A 150 -1.49 16.53 -11.70
N GLU A 151 -0.36 17.21 -11.94
CA GLU A 151 0.88 16.99 -11.20
C GLU A 151 0.71 17.31 -9.71
N LEU A 152 0.14 18.48 -9.38
CA LEU A 152 -0.11 18.85 -7.99
C LEU A 152 -1.12 17.90 -7.34
N GLY A 153 -2.20 17.54 -8.05
CA GLY A 153 -3.17 16.56 -7.57
C GLY A 153 -2.54 15.18 -7.33
N ALA A 154 -1.66 14.73 -8.22
CA ALA A 154 -0.95 13.46 -8.11
C ALA A 154 0.04 13.47 -6.94
N ALA A 155 0.80 14.54 -6.75
CA ALA A 155 1.72 14.69 -5.63
C ALA A 155 0.99 14.68 -4.27
N ILE A 156 -0.16 15.36 -4.18
CA ILE A 156 -0.99 15.36 -2.95
C ILE A 156 -1.59 13.97 -2.70
N ARG A 157 -2.12 13.29 -3.74
CA ARG A 157 -2.59 11.90 -3.62
C ARG A 157 -1.46 10.96 -3.19
N HIS A 158 -0.25 11.15 -3.71
CA HIS A 158 0.92 10.37 -3.32
C HIS A 158 1.26 10.58 -1.83
N ALA A 159 1.24 11.83 -1.35
CA ALA A 159 1.42 12.17 0.05
C ALA A 159 0.37 11.52 0.97
N ARG A 160 -0.93 11.61 0.62
CA ARG A 160 -2.00 10.92 1.36
C ARG A 160 -1.78 9.41 1.42
N ASN A 161 -1.44 8.79 0.30
CA ASN A 161 -1.14 7.36 0.26
C ASN A 161 0.08 6.97 1.11
N ALA A 162 1.12 7.81 1.18
CA ALA A 162 2.27 7.57 2.03
C ALA A 162 1.89 7.62 3.52
N ILE A 163 1.01 8.56 3.90
CA ILE A 163 0.43 8.62 5.24
C ILE A 163 -0.43 7.42 5.53
N ASP A 164 -1.36 7.02 4.65
CA ASP A 164 -2.23 5.86 4.89
C ASP A 164 -1.44 4.56 5.03
N ARG A 165 -0.35 4.42 4.25
CA ARG A 165 0.60 3.30 4.37
C ARG A 165 1.43 3.36 5.66
N GLY A 166 1.77 4.56 6.13
CA GLY A 166 2.53 4.78 7.38
C GLY A 166 1.68 4.85 8.66
N ARG A 167 0.36 5.10 8.54
CA ARG A 167 -0.64 5.11 9.61
C ARG A 167 -1.34 3.75 9.76
N GLY A 168 -1.22 2.84 8.78
CA GLY A 168 -1.48 1.42 8.99
C GLY A 168 -0.42 0.85 9.93
N ALA A 169 -0.70 0.48 11.18
CA ALA A 169 -1.47 -0.71 11.54
C ALA A 169 -1.17 -1.84 10.55
N GLU A 170 -0.52 -2.93 11.00
CA GLU A 170 -0.23 -4.15 10.23
C GLU A 170 -1.41 -4.58 9.35
N LEU A 171 -1.56 -4.02 8.15
CA LEU A 171 -2.67 -4.39 7.29
C LEU A 171 -2.42 -5.81 6.81
N VAL A 172 -3.35 -6.69 7.12
CA VAL A 172 -3.24 -8.10 6.81
C VAL A 172 -3.87 -8.34 5.45
N TYR A 173 -3.12 -9.01 4.58
CA TYR A 173 -3.62 -9.43 3.27
C TYR A 173 -4.82 -10.37 3.44
N CYS A 174 -5.91 -10.07 2.72
CA CYS A 174 -7.18 -10.78 2.80
C CYS A 174 -7.54 -11.51 1.50
N GLY A 175 -6.68 -11.50 0.48
CA GLY A 175 -6.94 -12.15 -0.82
C GLY A 175 -7.53 -11.20 -1.86
N PRO A 176 -7.68 -11.63 -3.12
CA PRO A 176 -8.32 -10.84 -4.15
C PRO A 176 -9.81 -10.68 -3.84
N CYS A 177 -10.46 -9.65 -4.38
CA CYS A 177 -11.91 -9.57 -4.45
C CYS A 177 -12.45 -10.74 -5.31
N SER A 178 -13.73 -11.06 -5.14
CA SER A 178 -14.43 -12.04 -5.98
C SER A 178 -15.83 -11.57 -6.39
N HIS A 179 -16.11 -10.27 -6.25
CA HIS A 179 -17.39 -9.69 -6.62
C HIS A 179 -17.53 -9.68 -8.14
N ARG A 180 -18.65 -10.19 -8.65
CA ARG A 180 -19.00 -10.12 -10.07
C ARG A 180 -19.83 -8.87 -10.31
N GLY A 181 -19.31 -7.97 -11.14
CA GLY A 181 -20.02 -6.75 -11.52
C GLY A 181 -21.12 -7.01 -12.54
N ASP A 182 -21.93 -5.98 -12.80
CA ASP A 182 -23.04 -6.01 -13.76
C ASP A 182 -22.58 -6.24 -15.20
N ASP A 183 -21.31 -5.95 -15.50
CA ASP A 183 -20.63 -6.23 -16.77
C ASP A 183 -20.23 -7.71 -16.92
N GLY A 184 -20.57 -8.56 -15.95
CA GLY A 184 -20.25 -9.98 -15.92
C GLY A 184 -18.79 -10.29 -15.54
N ARG A 185 -17.94 -9.27 -15.30
CA ARG A 185 -16.52 -9.47 -14.94
C ARG A 185 -16.36 -9.61 -13.43
N THR A 186 -15.42 -10.47 -13.02
CA THR A 186 -15.07 -10.62 -11.60
C THR A 186 -13.97 -9.63 -11.23
N CYS A 187 -14.22 -8.81 -10.21
CA CYS A 187 -13.21 -7.95 -9.61
C CYS A 187 -12.16 -8.81 -8.90
N MET A 188 -10.89 -8.68 -9.29
CA MET A 188 -9.76 -9.44 -8.74
C MET A 188 -8.81 -8.58 -7.90
N THR A 189 -9.24 -7.39 -7.46
CA THR A 189 -8.41 -6.45 -6.71
C THR A 189 -8.03 -7.01 -5.34
N ASP A 190 -6.74 -6.98 -5.00
CA ASP A 190 -6.24 -7.40 -3.69
C ASP A 190 -6.84 -6.58 -2.54
N LEU A 191 -7.32 -7.29 -1.51
CA LEU A 191 -7.94 -6.74 -0.31
C LEU A 191 -6.96 -6.74 0.86
N TYR A 192 -6.96 -5.64 1.62
CA TYR A 192 -6.15 -5.45 2.82
C TYR A 192 -7.05 -4.92 3.93
N ALA A 193 -6.94 -5.50 5.13
CA ALA A 193 -7.77 -5.13 6.27
C ALA A 193 -6.93 -4.91 7.53
N ARG A 194 -7.42 -4.11 8.48
CA ARG A 194 -6.77 -3.95 9.79
C ARG A 194 -6.77 -5.28 10.56
N PRO A 195 -5.80 -5.54 11.45
CA PRO A 195 -5.85 -6.71 12.33
C PRO A 195 -7.19 -6.76 13.08
N GLY A 196 -7.84 -7.93 13.08
CA GLY A 196 -9.14 -8.13 13.73
C GLY A 196 -10.35 -7.49 13.02
N ALA A 197 -10.18 -6.79 11.90
CA ALA A 197 -11.31 -6.23 11.16
C ALA A 197 -12.23 -7.34 10.64
N ARG A 198 -13.54 -7.21 10.88
CA ARG A 198 -14.54 -8.16 10.40
C ARG A 198 -14.86 -7.99 8.93
N LEU A 199 -14.92 -6.76 8.45
CA LEU A 199 -15.32 -6.41 7.10
C LEU A 199 -14.21 -5.62 6.41
N VAL A 200 -14.07 -5.82 5.10
CA VAL A 200 -13.23 -5.01 4.21
C VAL A 200 -14.05 -4.59 3.00
N GLN A 201 -13.95 -3.32 2.62
CA GLN A 201 -14.59 -2.81 1.42
C GLN A 201 -13.58 -2.78 0.28
N CYS A 202 -13.94 -3.40 -0.84
CA CYS A 202 -13.18 -3.33 -2.08
C CYS A 202 -13.41 -1.99 -2.79
N ARG A 203 -12.47 -1.60 -3.64
CA ARG A 203 -12.59 -0.43 -4.53
C ARG A 203 -13.78 -0.51 -5.48
N CYS A 204 -14.26 -1.71 -5.81
CA CYS A 204 -15.49 -1.91 -6.59
C CYS A 204 -16.78 -1.71 -5.78
N GLY A 205 -16.69 -1.35 -4.51
CA GLY A 205 -17.83 -1.14 -3.61
C GLY A 205 -18.25 -2.39 -2.82
N ALA A 206 -17.82 -3.58 -3.24
CA ALA A 206 -18.17 -4.83 -2.57
C ALA A 206 -17.62 -4.91 -1.13
N ILE A 207 -18.48 -5.28 -0.18
CA ILE A 207 -18.11 -5.51 1.21
C ILE A 207 -17.93 -7.01 1.42
N THR A 208 -16.76 -7.41 1.92
CA THR A 208 -16.39 -8.81 2.13
C THR A 208 -16.09 -9.08 3.60
N ASP A 209 -16.57 -10.21 4.12
CA ASP A 209 -16.19 -10.69 5.44
C ASP A 209 -14.74 -11.24 5.41
N VAL A 210 -13.88 -10.64 6.23
CA VAL A 210 -12.44 -10.93 6.29
C VAL A 210 -12.20 -12.36 6.77
N ARG A 211 -12.98 -12.85 7.74
CA ARG A 211 -12.82 -14.21 8.28
C ARG A 211 -13.20 -15.25 7.23
N ALA A 212 -14.33 -15.06 6.56
CA ALA A 212 -14.78 -15.94 5.49
C ALA A 212 -13.79 -15.96 4.32
N ARG A 213 -13.23 -14.80 3.96
CA ARG A 213 -12.24 -14.70 2.87
C ARG A 213 -10.92 -15.37 3.20
N ARG A 214 -10.41 -15.19 4.43
CA ARG A 214 -9.20 -15.90 4.90
C ARG A 214 -9.40 -17.41 4.96
N ALA A 215 -10.57 -17.86 5.42
CA ALA A 215 -10.89 -19.29 5.41
C ALA A 215 -10.92 -19.86 3.99
N TRP A 216 -11.40 -19.10 3.01
CA TRP A 216 -11.32 -19.49 1.60
C TRP A 216 -9.87 -19.57 1.09
N LEU A 217 -9.04 -18.56 1.36
CA LEU A 217 -7.61 -18.60 0.99
C LEU A 217 -6.88 -19.80 1.58
N LEU A 218 -7.15 -20.10 2.86
CA LEU A 218 -6.54 -21.25 3.52
C LEU A 218 -6.94 -22.56 2.85
N ARG A 219 -8.23 -22.73 2.51
CA ARG A 219 -8.72 -23.91 1.77
C ARG A 219 -8.07 -24.05 0.40
N GLU A 220 -7.97 -22.97 -0.37
CA GLU A 220 -7.29 -22.98 -1.68
C GLU A 220 -5.80 -23.32 -1.52
N ALA A 221 -5.16 -22.84 -0.46
CA ALA A 221 -3.75 -23.08 -0.18
C ALA A 221 -3.46 -24.51 0.33
N GLU A 222 -4.45 -25.27 0.81
CA GLU A 222 -4.23 -26.59 1.43
C GLU A 222 -3.46 -27.55 0.53
N GLY A 223 -3.69 -27.50 -0.80
CA GLY A 223 -3.02 -28.35 -1.79
C GLY A 223 -1.61 -27.89 -2.17
N VAL A 224 -1.21 -26.67 -1.79
CA VAL A 224 0.05 -26.06 -2.23
C VAL A 224 1.25 -26.72 -1.54
N LEU A 225 2.28 -26.99 -2.33
CA LEU A 225 3.58 -27.45 -1.85
C LEU A 225 4.53 -26.27 -1.68
N GLY A 226 5.25 -26.22 -0.56
CA GLY A 226 6.24 -25.18 -0.29
C GLY A 226 7.32 -25.64 0.68
N THR A 227 8.42 -24.91 0.73
CA THR A 227 9.46 -25.11 1.75
C THR A 227 8.95 -24.69 3.14
N ALA A 228 9.61 -25.15 4.19
CA ALA A 228 9.29 -24.77 5.57
C ALA A 228 9.28 -23.24 5.77
N ALA A 229 10.18 -22.51 5.09
CA ALA A 229 10.26 -21.06 5.20
C ALA A 229 9.12 -20.35 4.45
N GLU A 230 8.74 -20.84 3.27
CA GLU A 230 7.63 -20.28 2.50
C GLU A 230 6.29 -20.51 3.19
N ILE A 231 6.05 -21.72 3.67
CA ILE A 231 4.82 -22.07 4.39
C ILE A 231 4.70 -21.26 5.68
N ALA A 232 5.78 -21.16 6.46
CA ALA A 232 5.77 -20.38 7.69
C ALA A 232 5.47 -18.89 7.47
N ARG A 233 6.08 -18.29 6.43
CA ARG A 233 5.79 -16.90 6.04
C ARG A 233 4.34 -16.73 5.58
N ALA A 234 3.84 -17.63 4.74
CA ALA A 234 2.47 -17.56 4.22
C ALA A 234 1.43 -17.71 5.34
N LEU A 235 1.58 -18.70 6.21
CA LEU A 235 0.64 -18.95 7.31
C LEU A 235 0.68 -17.86 8.38
N THR A 236 1.87 -17.33 8.71
CA THR A 236 1.98 -16.20 9.67
C THR A 236 1.29 -14.95 9.12
N ARG A 237 1.38 -14.68 7.81
CA ARG A 237 0.63 -13.58 7.16
C ARG A 237 -0.89 -13.82 7.14
N LEU A 238 -1.34 -15.06 7.25
CA LEU A 238 -2.75 -15.45 7.35
C LEU A 238 -3.22 -15.64 8.80
N ASP A 239 -2.50 -15.06 9.77
CA ASP A 239 -2.85 -15.09 11.20
C ASP A 239 -2.84 -16.50 11.80
N ARG A 240 -1.99 -17.38 11.26
CA ARG A 240 -1.69 -18.72 11.76
C ARG A 240 -0.20 -18.80 12.08
N PRO A 241 0.25 -18.19 13.20
CA PRO A 241 1.66 -18.01 13.48
C PRO A 241 2.37 -19.37 13.60
N VAL A 242 3.37 -19.58 12.75
CA VAL A 242 4.24 -20.77 12.78
C VAL A 242 5.63 -20.38 12.30
N THR A 243 6.65 -20.82 13.01
CA THR A 243 8.04 -20.54 12.63
C THR A 243 8.56 -21.60 11.65
N PRO A 244 9.50 -21.25 10.73
CA PRO A 244 10.13 -22.24 9.86
C PRO A 244 10.78 -23.38 10.67
N GLU A 245 11.33 -23.04 11.83
CA GLU A 245 11.96 -24.00 12.72
C GLU A 245 10.97 -25.01 13.29
N ARG A 246 9.78 -24.58 13.69
CA ARG A 246 8.71 -25.47 14.17
C ARG A 246 8.29 -26.46 13.08
N VAL A 247 8.19 -26.01 11.83
CA VAL A 247 7.89 -26.87 10.66
C VAL A 247 9.00 -27.90 10.44
N ARG A 248 10.28 -27.49 10.51
CA ARG A 248 11.42 -28.41 10.40
C ARG A 248 11.44 -29.43 11.54
N GLN A 249 11.14 -29.01 12.77
CA GLN A 249 11.08 -29.91 13.93
C GLN A 249 9.98 -30.97 13.76
N TRP A 250 8.81 -30.61 13.22
CA TRP A 250 7.78 -31.59 12.89
C TRP A 250 8.24 -32.58 11.83
N ALA A 251 8.94 -32.12 10.80
CA ALA A 251 9.51 -33.01 9.78
C ALA A 251 10.59 -33.94 10.37
N GLN A 252 11.51 -33.39 11.18
CA GLN A 252 12.56 -34.15 11.84
C GLN A 252 11.99 -35.21 12.78
N ARG A 253 10.93 -34.88 13.52
CA ARG A 253 10.21 -35.80 14.40
C ARG A 253 9.31 -36.78 13.65
N GLY A 254 9.23 -36.71 12.33
CA GLY A 254 8.40 -37.56 11.47
C GLY A 254 6.89 -37.36 11.64
N LEU A 255 6.47 -36.17 12.06
CA LEU A 255 5.06 -35.75 12.16
C LEU A 255 4.59 -35.02 10.89
N LEU A 256 5.53 -34.52 10.08
CA LEU A 256 5.28 -33.87 8.81
C LEU A 256 6.06 -34.58 7.71
N LEU A 257 5.38 -34.95 6.62
CA LEU A 257 6.00 -35.68 5.50
C LEU A 257 6.39 -34.72 4.37
N SER A 258 7.61 -34.88 3.86
CA SER A 258 8.00 -34.23 2.61
C SER A 258 7.20 -34.85 1.46
N ARG A 259 6.50 -34.03 0.69
CA ARG A 259 5.69 -34.43 -0.48
C ARG A 259 6.42 -34.22 -1.81
N GLY A 260 7.59 -33.58 -1.77
CA GLY A 260 8.45 -33.40 -2.95
C GLY A 260 9.80 -32.80 -2.57
N ARG A 261 10.56 -32.43 -3.61
CA ARG A 261 11.77 -31.61 -3.49
C ARG A 261 11.64 -30.43 -4.44
N GLY A 262 11.97 -29.24 -3.95
CA GLY A 262 12.04 -28.04 -4.74
C GLY A 262 13.44 -27.83 -5.31
N ASP A 263 13.65 -26.63 -5.83
CA ASP A 263 14.97 -26.19 -6.28
C ASP A 263 15.99 -26.30 -5.14
N HIS A 264 17.23 -26.65 -5.50
CA HIS A 264 18.31 -26.91 -4.54
C HIS A 264 18.05 -28.08 -3.56
N HIS A 265 17.19 -29.04 -3.92
CA HIS A 265 16.87 -30.24 -3.15
C HIS A 265 16.21 -29.99 -1.78
N HIS A 266 15.65 -28.80 -1.55
CA HIS A 266 14.91 -28.51 -0.33
C HIS A 266 13.63 -29.35 -0.25
N PRO A 267 13.29 -29.93 0.92
CA PRO A 267 12.06 -30.69 1.09
C PRO A 267 10.83 -29.76 0.99
N LEU A 268 9.84 -30.19 0.21
CA LEU A 268 8.55 -29.51 0.08
C LEU A 268 7.51 -30.22 0.94
N TYR A 269 6.72 -29.44 1.64
CA TYR A 269 5.63 -29.90 2.49
C TYR A 269 4.30 -29.36 1.95
N ARG A 270 3.22 -30.06 2.24
CA ARG A 270 1.87 -29.60 1.90
C ARG A 270 1.37 -28.65 2.99
N VAL A 271 0.83 -27.50 2.62
CA VAL A 271 0.30 -26.50 3.57
C VAL A 271 -0.80 -27.11 4.46
N GLY A 272 -1.69 -27.93 3.90
CA GLY A 272 -2.73 -28.62 4.66
C GLY A 272 -2.20 -29.54 5.78
N ASP A 273 -1.07 -30.22 5.55
CA ASP A 273 -0.45 -31.10 6.55
C ASP A 273 0.11 -30.27 7.73
N VAL A 274 0.59 -29.05 7.44
CA VAL A 274 1.07 -28.10 8.47
C VAL A 274 -0.10 -27.48 9.25
N LEU A 275 -1.21 -27.16 8.57
CA LEU A 275 -2.43 -26.66 9.22
C LEU A 275 -3.02 -27.68 10.19
N ALA A 276 -3.08 -28.96 9.80
CA ALA A 276 -3.53 -30.05 10.67
C ALA A 276 -2.71 -30.13 11.98
N LEU A 277 -1.38 -30.01 11.88
CA LEU A 277 -0.49 -29.99 13.06
C LEU A 277 -0.68 -28.76 13.95
N LEU A 278 -1.04 -27.60 13.38
CA LEU A 278 -1.37 -26.41 14.17
C LEU A 278 -2.69 -26.56 14.93
N GLU A 279 -3.63 -27.32 14.37
CA GLU A 279 -4.94 -27.62 14.96
C GLU A 279 -4.89 -28.79 15.97
N GLY A 280 -3.71 -29.38 16.19
CA GLY A 280 -3.51 -30.50 17.11
C GLY A 280 -4.03 -31.83 16.56
N LEU A 281 -4.39 -31.89 15.29
CA LEU A 281 -4.74 -33.12 14.60
C LEU A 281 -3.44 -33.88 14.29
N GLU A 282 -3.43 -35.19 14.49
CA GLU A 282 -2.33 -36.02 13.98
C GLU A 282 -2.32 -35.89 12.45
N ALA A 283 -1.36 -35.16 11.90
CA ALA A 283 -1.21 -35.03 10.46
C ALA A 283 -0.72 -36.36 9.88
N VAL A 284 -1.67 -37.26 9.66
CA VAL A 284 -1.39 -38.60 9.20
C VAL A 284 -2.52 -39.04 8.28
N ASP A 285 -2.26 -38.91 6.99
CA ASP A 285 -2.59 -40.01 6.08
C ASP A 285 -1.24 -40.62 5.67
N LEU A 286 -0.77 -41.62 6.43
CA LEU A 286 0.48 -42.37 6.18
C LEU A 286 0.28 -43.33 4.99
N ALA A 287 -0.31 -42.87 3.90
CA ALA A 287 -0.41 -43.60 2.64
C ALA A 287 0.84 -43.28 1.79
N GLY A 288 1.91 -44.05 1.98
CA GLY A 288 3.12 -43.93 1.17
C GLY A 288 3.98 -45.21 1.18
N PRO A 289 4.79 -45.44 0.13
CA PRO A 289 5.72 -46.57 0.10
C PRO A 289 6.80 -46.38 1.16
N ALA A 290 6.84 -47.26 2.15
CA ALA A 290 7.97 -47.36 3.05
C ALA A 290 9.04 -48.26 2.41
N CYS A 291 10.28 -47.78 2.34
CA CYS A 291 11.39 -48.67 2.00
C CYS A 291 11.53 -49.72 3.11
N ALA A 292 11.67 -51.00 2.74
CA ALA A 292 11.70 -52.09 3.72
C ALA A 292 12.89 -52.01 4.70
N ARG A 293 13.99 -51.36 4.29
CA ARG A 293 15.29 -51.42 4.98
C ARG A 293 15.82 -50.09 5.53
N CYS A 294 15.20 -48.95 5.22
CA CYS A 294 15.68 -47.65 5.74
C CYS A 294 15.45 -47.52 7.25
N ARG A 295 16.44 -46.93 7.94
CA ARG A 295 16.39 -46.55 9.36
C ARG A 295 15.77 -45.18 9.62
N HIS A 296 15.32 -44.45 8.60
CA HIS A 296 14.63 -43.18 8.79
C HIS A 296 13.39 -43.36 9.66
N GLN A 297 13.18 -42.44 10.61
CA GLN A 297 12.09 -42.48 11.58
C GLN A 297 10.71 -42.57 10.92
N THR A 298 10.55 -41.90 9.78
CA THR A 298 9.36 -41.93 8.91
C THR A 298 9.09 -43.33 8.35
N CYS A 299 10.11 -44.02 7.84
CA CYS A 299 9.98 -45.40 7.35
C CYS A 299 9.56 -46.35 8.49
N ARG A 300 10.08 -46.11 9.71
CA ARG A 300 9.78 -46.93 10.89
C ARG A 300 8.32 -46.76 11.32
N ARG A 301 7.79 -45.54 11.30
CA ARG A 301 6.39 -45.23 11.61
C ARG A 301 5.40 -45.79 10.59
N ILE A 302 5.67 -45.63 9.29
CA ILE A 302 4.81 -46.22 8.24
C ILE A 302 4.76 -47.74 8.36
N ARG A 303 5.90 -48.41 8.65
CA ARG A 303 5.91 -49.87 8.88
C ARG A 303 5.14 -50.28 10.14
N ALA A 304 5.22 -49.49 11.22
CA ALA A 304 4.49 -49.75 12.46
C ALA A 304 2.98 -49.53 12.33
N ALA A 305 2.54 -48.65 11.42
CA ALA A 305 1.14 -48.35 11.17
C ALA A 305 0.46 -49.31 10.18
N ARG A 306 1.21 -50.21 9.50
CA ARG A 306 0.63 -51.20 8.60
C ARG A 306 0.04 -52.37 9.41
N PRO A 307 -1.23 -52.75 9.20
CA PRO A 307 -1.78 -53.97 9.79
C PRO A 307 -0.96 -55.17 9.31
N SER A 308 -0.67 -56.11 10.22
CA SER A 308 -0.04 -57.37 9.86
C SER A 308 -0.93 -58.11 8.84
N PRO A 309 -0.37 -58.73 7.78
CA PRO A 309 -1.19 -59.54 6.89
C PRO A 309 -1.87 -60.64 7.71
N PRO A 310 -3.14 -61.00 7.39
CA PRO A 310 -3.81 -62.09 8.07
C PRO A 310 -2.93 -63.34 7.98
N ARG A 311 -2.72 -64.01 9.12
CA ARG A 311 -2.08 -65.33 9.14
C ARG A 311 -2.91 -66.24 8.24
N ALA A 312 -2.31 -66.73 7.15
CA ALA A 312 -2.91 -67.78 6.36
C ALA A 312 -3.14 -68.99 7.26
N ALA A 313 -4.39 -69.46 7.31
CA ALA A 313 -4.77 -70.73 7.91
C ALA A 313 -4.42 -71.88 6.96
#